data_AF-A0A2L1IQH0-F1
#
_entry.id   AF-A0A2L1IQH0-F1
#
_cell.length_a   1.000
_cell.length_b   1.000
_cell.length_c   1.000
_cell.angle_alpha   90.00
_cell.angle_beta   90.00
_cell.angle_gamma   90.00
#
_symmetry.space_group_name_H-M   'P 1'
#
loop_
_entity.id
_entity.type
_entity.pdbx_description
1 polymer ?
#
loop_
_entity_poly.entity_id
_entity_poly.type
_entity_poly.pdbx_seq_one_letter_code
_entity_poly.pdbx_strand_id
1 'polypeptide(L)'
;VARTEWNADVFDKEMRAGKEQEGQMLKLLKIGLRCCDWDVERRMELHEAVDRIEEVDHREAGGSQESFRSSYVTASDGENRFSRAMTGEFSLV
;
A
#
# COMPACT_ATOMS: atom_id res chain seq x y z
N VAL A 1 13.41 25.33 -4.60
CA VAL A 1 13.30 24.12 -3.76
C VAL A 1 14.61 23.37 -3.88
N ALA A 2 15.29 23.13 -2.76
CA ALA A 2 16.56 22.40 -2.75
C ALA A 2 16.38 21.04 -3.44
N ARG A 3 17.33 20.66 -4.30
CA ARG A 3 17.43 19.27 -4.76
C ARG A 3 17.91 18.44 -3.58
N THR A 4 17.01 18.14 -2.65
CA THR A 4 17.26 17.14 -1.61
C THR A 4 17.33 15.81 -2.32
N GLU A 5 18.52 15.23 -2.37
CA GLU A 5 18.70 13.83 -2.73
C GLU A 5 17.81 13.02 -1.77
N TRP A 6 16.74 12.42 -2.32
CA TRP A 6 15.77 11.65 -1.53
C TRP A 6 16.40 10.32 -1.18
N ASN A 7 17.17 10.31 -0.10
CA ASN A 7 17.80 9.12 0.45
C ASN A 7 16.82 8.40 1.39
N ALA A 8 17.07 7.12 1.57
CA ALA A 8 16.29 6.22 2.42
C ALA A 8 16.27 6.62 3.91
N ASP A 9 17.10 7.59 4.32
CA ASP A 9 17.17 8.15 5.67
C ASP A 9 15.87 8.79 6.18
N VAL A 10 14.87 8.99 5.30
CA VAL A 10 13.53 9.44 5.68
C VAL A 10 12.70 8.34 6.35
N PHE A 11 13.09 7.07 6.19
CA PHE A 11 12.42 5.95 6.82
C PHE A 11 13.04 5.65 8.19
N ASP A 12 12.19 5.35 9.16
CA ASP A 12 12.62 4.87 10.47
C ASP A 12 13.50 3.63 10.31
N LYS A 13 14.64 3.60 11.01
CA LYS A 13 15.62 2.51 10.92
C LYS A 13 15.06 1.18 11.45
N GLU A 14 14.04 1.24 12.30
CA GLU A 14 13.34 0.07 12.82
C GLU A 14 12.23 -0.44 11.88
N MET A 15 11.87 0.32 10.81
CA MET A 15 11.08 -0.23 9.72
C MET A 15 11.93 -1.25 8.96
N ARG A 16 11.82 -2.52 9.37
CA ARG A 16 12.52 -3.65 8.76
C ARG A 16 11.99 -3.92 7.35
N ALA A 17 12.54 -3.22 6.38
CA ALA A 17 12.35 -3.44 4.95
C ALA A 17 13.65 -3.94 4.34
N GLY A 18 13.58 -4.85 3.36
CA GLY A 18 14.73 -5.11 2.48
C GLY A 18 14.92 -3.93 1.51
N LYS A 19 16.09 -3.87 0.87
CA LYS A 19 16.45 -2.76 -0.04
C LYS A 19 15.43 -2.54 -1.18
N GLU A 20 14.82 -3.62 -1.66
CA GLU A 20 13.79 -3.55 -2.70
C GLU A 20 12.49 -2.93 -2.16
N GLN A 21 12.05 -3.37 -0.97
CA GLN A 21 10.87 -2.86 -0.29
C GLN A 21 11.06 -1.38 0.06
N GLU A 22 12.25 -0.98 0.50
CA GLU A 22 12.62 0.40 0.76
C GLU A 22 12.53 1.26 -0.52
N GLY A 23 12.90 0.70 -1.68
CA GLY A 23 12.70 1.33 -2.98
C GLY A 23 11.22 1.56 -3.32
N GLN A 24 10.36 0.58 -3.06
CA GLN A 24 8.90 0.73 -3.25
C GLN A 24 8.29 1.74 -2.27
N MET A 25 8.74 1.74 -1.01
CA MET A 25 8.33 2.74 -0.01
C MET A 25 8.71 4.16 -0.46
N LEU A 26 9.90 4.34 -1.03
CA LEU A 26 10.33 5.63 -1.58
C LEU A 26 9.48 6.08 -2.77
N LYS A 27 9.04 5.17 -3.64
CA LYS A 27 8.09 5.50 -4.71
C LYS A 27 6.77 5.98 -4.13
N LEU A 28 6.22 5.26 -3.15
CA LEU A 28 4.95 5.63 -2.52
C LEU A 28 5.04 7.01 -1.83
N LEU A 29 6.14 7.28 -1.11
CA LEU A 29 6.37 8.58 -0.49
C LEU A 29 6.37 9.71 -1.55
N LYS A 30 7.04 9.50 -2.69
CA LYS A 30 7.06 10.49 -3.79
C LYS A 30 5.66 10.76 -4.34
N ILE A 31 4.82 9.74 -4.46
CA ILE A 31 3.42 9.90 -4.87
C ILE A 31 2.66 10.77 -3.86
N GLY A 32 2.76 10.44 -2.57
CA GLY A 32 2.12 11.20 -1.49
C GLY A 32 2.54 12.67 -1.48
N LEU A 33 3.83 12.96 -1.69
CA LEU A 33 4.33 14.33 -1.75
C LEU A 33 3.76 15.13 -2.93
N ARG A 34 3.54 14.50 -4.09
CA ARG A 34 2.86 15.16 -5.23
C ARG A 34 1.36 15.37 -4.95
N CYS A 35 0.74 14.52 -4.15
CA CYS A 35 -0.64 14.71 -3.67
C CYS A 35 -0.75 15.84 -2.64
N CYS A 36 0.34 16.16 -1.95
CA CYS A 36 0.41 17.25 -0.97
C CYS A 36 1.11 18.50 -1.52
N ASP A 37 1.16 18.68 -2.85
CA ASP A 37 1.74 19.90 -3.44
C ASP A 37 0.99 21.12 -2.89
N TRP A 38 1.76 22.14 -2.50
CA TRP A 38 1.25 23.37 -1.92
C TRP A 38 0.45 24.17 -2.95
N ASP A 39 0.85 24.05 -4.22
CA ASP A 39 0.16 24.60 -5.37
C ASP A 39 -0.94 23.64 -5.82
N VAL A 40 -2.18 24.09 -5.69
CA VAL A 40 -3.37 23.29 -5.98
C VAL A 40 -3.42 22.90 -7.46
N GLU A 41 -2.94 23.75 -8.38
CA GLU A 41 -2.96 23.47 -9.82
C GLU A 41 -1.91 22.42 -10.22
N ARG A 42 -0.91 22.19 -9.36
CA ARG A 42 0.18 21.23 -9.57
C ARG A 42 -0.01 19.93 -8.81
N ARG A 43 -1.00 19.89 -7.93
CA ARG A 43 -1.33 18.72 -7.11
C ARG A 43 -1.76 17.58 -8.01
N MET A 44 -1.26 16.39 -7.72
CA MET A 44 -1.63 15.19 -8.46
C MET A 44 -3.14 14.94 -8.34
N GLU A 45 -3.78 14.66 -9.47
CA GLU A 45 -5.19 14.28 -9.49
C GLU A 45 -5.38 12.88 -8.89
N LEU A 46 -6.56 12.63 -8.30
CA LEU A 46 -6.78 11.39 -7.56
C LEU A 46 -6.66 10.14 -8.44
N HIS A 47 -7.20 10.17 -9.66
CA HIS A 47 -7.11 9.04 -10.59
C HIS A 47 -5.65 8.73 -10.96
N GLU A 48 -4.87 9.76 -11.23
CA GLU A 48 -3.44 9.65 -11.54
C GLU A 48 -2.62 9.12 -10.35
N ALA A 49 -3.03 9.46 -9.12
CA ALA A 49 -2.43 8.90 -7.91
C ALA A 49 -2.76 7.41 -7.76
N VAL A 50 -4.01 6.99 -8.01
CA VAL A 50 -4.42 5.58 -7.97
C VAL A 50 -3.64 4.77 -9.00
N ASP A 51 -3.57 5.22 -10.25
CA ASP A 51 -2.85 4.53 -11.32
C ASP A 51 -1.37 4.29 -10.92
N ARG A 52 -0.72 5.32 -10.36
CA ARG A 52 0.67 5.21 -9.89
C ARG A 52 0.85 4.32 -8.67
N ILE A 53 -0.14 4.25 -7.79
CA ILE A 53 -0.11 3.37 -6.62
C ILE A 53 -0.26 1.91 -7.06
N GLU A 54 -1.10 1.62 -8.05
CA GLU A 54 -1.25 0.27 -8.61
C GLU A 54 0.05 -0.22 -9.29
N GLU A 55 0.87 0.69 -9.83
CA GLU A 55 2.20 0.39 -10.37
C GLU A 55 3.27 0.12 -9.29
N VAL A 56 3.00 0.45 -8.01
CA VAL A 56 3.86 0.08 -6.88
C VAL A 56 3.60 -1.40 -6.54
N ASP A 57 4.08 -2.30 -7.39
CA ASP A 57 3.95 -3.74 -7.17
C ASP A 57 4.83 -4.21 -5.99
N HIS A 58 4.32 -5.21 -5.26
CA HIS A 58 5.02 -5.91 -4.18
C HIS A 58 5.91 -7.05 -4.69
N ARG A 59 5.93 -7.33 -6.00
CA ARG A 59 6.58 -8.51 -6.59
C ARG A 59 7.84 -8.18 -7.40
N GLU A 60 8.98 -7.99 -6.75
CA GLU A 60 10.24 -8.53 -7.29
C GLU A 60 10.91 -9.55 -6.37
N ALA A 61 10.14 -10.20 -5.49
CA ALA A 61 10.51 -11.47 -4.87
C ALA A 61 9.56 -12.57 -5.40
N GLY A 62 10.08 -13.46 -6.23
CA GLY A 62 9.31 -14.56 -6.83
C GLY A 62 8.55 -15.38 -5.78
N GLY A 63 7.22 -15.42 -5.87
CA GLY A 63 6.39 -16.19 -4.94
C GLY A 63 4.90 -16.03 -5.17
N SER A 64 4.34 -16.95 -5.95
CA SER A 64 2.93 -17.33 -6.15
C SER A 64 1.87 -16.25 -6.45
N GLN A 65 1.25 -16.45 -7.60
CA GLN A 65 -0.03 -15.91 -8.01
C GLN A 65 -1.16 -16.40 -7.10
N GLU A 66 -1.55 -15.61 -6.11
CA GLU A 66 -2.94 -15.65 -5.65
C GLU A 66 -3.48 -14.21 -5.73
N SER A 67 -4.37 -14.00 -6.69
CA SER A 67 -5.05 -12.74 -6.91
C SER A 67 -6.01 -12.48 -5.76
N PHE A 68 -5.56 -11.79 -4.72
CA PHE A 68 -6.48 -11.07 -3.82
C PHE A 68 -6.97 -9.83 -4.56
N ARG A 69 -7.71 -10.03 -5.65
CA ARG A 69 -8.54 -8.99 -6.24
C ARG A 69 -9.61 -8.71 -5.19
N SER A 70 -9.35 -7.73 -4.33
CA SER A 70 -10.29 -7.21 -3.36
C SER A 70 -11.59 -6.89 -4.10
N SER A 71 -12.62 -7.73 -3.91
CA SER A 71 -13.94 -7.45 -4.43
C SER A 71 -14.47 -6.26 -3.65
N TYR A 72 -14.63 -5.12 -4.33
CA TYR A 72 -15.38 -4.00 -3.82
C TYR A 72 -16.73 -4.51 -3.27
N VAL A 73 -17.03 -4.20 -2.02
CA VAL A 73 -18.34 -4.50 -1.44
C VAL A 73 -19.32 -3.52 -2.06
N THR A 74 -20.07 -3.96 -3.08
CA THR A 74 -21.32 -3.28 -3.40
C THR A 74 -22.32 -3.65 -2.31
N ALA A 75 -23.10 -2.68 -1.83
CA ALA A 75 -24.22 -2.95 -0.94
C ALA A 75 -25.30 -3.69 -1.74
N SER A 76 -25.11 -4.98 -1.98
CA SER A 76 -26.13 -5.89 -2.48
C SER A 76 -26.53 -6.78 -1.31
N ASP A 77 -27.79 -6.61 -0.90
CA ASP A 77 -28.44 -7.41 0.11
C ASP A 77 -28.47 -8.89 -0.38
N GLY A 78 -27.83 -9.81 0.35
CA GLY A 78 -27.85 -11.23 -0.02
C GLY A 78 -26.66 -12.06 0.46
N GLU A 79 -26.77 -12.58 1.69
CA GLU A 79 -26.07 -13.74 2.28
C GLU A 79 -24.55 -13.85 2.13
N ASN A 80 -23.86 -13.38 3.18
CA ASN A 80 -22.45 -13.61 3.43
C ASN A 80 -22.21 -15.05 3.92
N ARG A 81 -21.72 -15.93 3.05
CA ARG A 81 -21.27 -17.29 3.43
C ARG A 81 -19.75 -17.35 3.56
N PHE A 82 -19.21 -16.70 4.59
CA PHE A 82 -17.80 -16.86 4.96
C PHE A 82 -17.60 -18.21 5.65
N SER A 83 -16.75 -19.06 5.08
CA SER A 83 -16.49 -20.41 5.62
C SER A 83 -15.32 -20.41 6.60
N ARG A 84 -15.68 -20.75 7.85
CA ARG A 84 -14.91 -21.40 8.93
C ARG A 84 -13.70 -20.67 9.54
N ALA A 85 -14.00 -20.06 10.69
CA ALA A 85 -13.07 -19.74 11.75
C ALA A 85 -12.33 -20.98 12.29
N MET A 86 -11.05 -20.82 12.63
CA MET A 86 -10.36 -21.63 13.64
C MET A 86 -10.12 -20.72 14.84
N THR A 87 -11.05 -20.69 15.80
CA THR A 87 -10.77 -20.07 17.10
C THR A 87 -10.25 -21.15 18.03
N GLY A 88 -8.96 -21.06 18.40
CA GLY A 88 -8.40 -21.87 19.47
C GLY A 88 -9.15 -21.65 20.78
N GLU A 89 -9.45 -22.75 21.47
CA GLU A 89 -10.12 -22.77 22.76
C GLU A 89 -9.23 -22.12 23.83
N PHE A 90 -9.73 -21.10 24.52
CA PHE A 90 -9.21 -20.69 25.82
C PHE A 90 -10.24 -21.10 26.88
N SER A 91 -9.93 -22.17 27.60
CA SER A 91 -10.71 -22.62 28.76
C SER A 91 -10.54 -21.61 29.89
N LEU A 92 -11.63 -20.95 30.28
CA LEU A 92 -11.69 -20.21 31.54
C LEU A 92 -12.01 -21.21 32.65
N VAL A 93 -11.04 -21.44 33.53
CA VAL A 93 -11.30 -21.76 34.95
C VAL A 93 -11.21 -20.46 35.72
#